data_AF-A0A1Q6ILC6-F1
#
_entry.id   AF-A0A1Q6ILC6-F1
#
_cell.length_a   1.000
_cell.length_b   1.000
_cell.length_c   1.000
_cell.angle_alpha   90.00
_cell.angle_beta   90.00
_cell.angle_gamma   90.00
#
_symmetry.space_group_name_H-M   'P 1'
#
loop_
_entity.id
_entity.type
_entity.pdbx_description
1 polymer ?
#
loop_
_entity_poly.entity_id
_entity_poly.type
_entity_poly.pdbx_seq_one_letter_code
_entity_poly.pdbx_strand_id
1 'polypeptide(L)'
;MTREEIESVYSRDVLDRNWWGNFPEPLDLLGKDFPKTADIYRLMPVCARIALHMGGELPRIIFSKEGGARMDFNSVVMNPEILSLKVSEQVRAEVFFGQYIHQVGHICYSRGVYEKYRCTLQQKYFIHLIEDRRIEGRIARVYPGYYYYLNAARRMQFTLALLRAEQELKFTDLDDVRYNYLATRVLFPELLEYEVFKTRLLPHRSRLGWIDGLLDTITDYASLEPRQVVELAQQISARFITKDEELPPMFNYYSRVMMNLPLEVEGAPVDIDVKILDDLFLDLSKSLDLVPWADIEEDTKGALKRAGSPVAERYRELDASCGVVDPVLMRRARELAAKIRLNFLTFQAKMNKACVFYEQESGDLDEDELYRVHLNPHIFIEELPAPSALLEVVIMLDLSGSMTDENKLELQLVLSVALALAFEANPDIRFSIYGHRVKQERVEIVRFHEPGKRLEIKKLFSQEGMYVNADGFAIHYATQKFRTTTQNKLLFMISDGTPTAAAGKTDPRVHVREMVREAQRNGVTVLSIGISNFNQSDMYDEFIPYSGPEVTTRLVQWLRRKFAHIADGATF
;
A
#
# COMPACT_ATOMS: atom_id res chain seq x y z
N MET A 1 -7.10 -15.70 -32.02
CA MET A 1 -7.86 -16.23 -30.88
C MET A 1 -8.97 -15.26 -30.52
N THR A 2 -10.21 -15.73 -30.45
CA THR A 2 -11.37 -14.96 -29.99
C THR A 2 -11.50 -15.04 -28.47
N ARG A 3 -12.31 -14.16 -27.87
CA ARG A 3 -12.60 -14.19 -26.43
C ARG A 3 -13.26 -15.52 -26.03
N GLU A 4 -14.23 -15.95 -26.84
CA GLU A 4 -15.01 -17.18 -26.64
C GLU A 4 -14.12 -18.43 -26.66
N GLU A 5 -13.14 -18.48 -27.55
CA GLU A 5 -12.16 -19.58 -27.60
C GLU A 5 -11.33 -19.67 -26.31
N ILE A 6 -10.85 -18.52 -25.81
CA ILE A 6 -10.04 -18.46 -24.58
C ILE A 6 -10.88 -18.85 -23.36
N GLU A 7 -12.06 -18.25 -23.20
CA GLU A 7 -12.94 -18.52 -22.05
C GLU A 7 -13.50 -19.96 -22.06
N SER A 8 -13.72 -20.57 -23.24
CA SER A 8 -14.16 -21.96 -23.39
C SER A 8 -13.13 -22.98 -22.89
N VAL A 9 -11.84 -22.67 -23.02
CA VAL A 9 -10.75 -23.52 -22.48
C VAL A 9 -10.49 -23.18 -21.01
N TYR A 10 -10.46 -21.90 -20.66
CA TYR A 10 -10.23 -21.42 -19.28
C TYR A 10 -11.31 -21.90 -18.29
N SER A 11 -12.55 -22.08 -18.73
CA SER A 11 -13.64 -22.57 -17.86
C SER A 11 -13.57 -24.07 -17.58
N ARG A 12 -12.72 -24.83 -18.26
CA ARG A 12 -12.57 -26.27 -18.04
C ARG A 12 -11.75 -26.53 -16.79
N ASP A 13 -12.20 -27.48 -15.97
CA ASP A 13 -11.44 -27.92 -14.80
C ASP A 13 -10.47 -29.03 -15.20
N VAL A 14 -9.28 -28.62 -15.66
CA VAL A 14 -8.27 -29.51 -16.26
C VAL A 14 -6.96 -29.57 -15.48
N LEU A 15 -6.82 -28.73 -14.44
CA LEU A 15 -5.62 -28.64 -13.64
C LEU A 15 -5.75 -29.52 -12.40
N ASP A 16 -4.74 -30.36 -12.14
CA ASP A 16 -4.75 -31.25 -10.98
C ASP A 16 -4.51 -30.45 -9.69
N ARG A 17 -5.44 -30.54 -8.73
CA ARG A 17 -5.29 -29.92 -7.41
C ARG A 17 -4.07 -30.46 -6.66
N ASN A 18 -3.74 -31.74 -6.84
CA ASN A 18 -2.59 -32.37 -6.17
C ASN A 18 -1.25 -31.75 -6.59
N TRP A 19 -1.22 -31.04 -7.72
CA TRP A 19 -0.09 -30.24 -8.11
C TRP A 19 0.32 -29.34 -6.92
N TRP A 20 -0.58 -28.58 -6.32
CA TRP A 20 -0.24 -27.65 -5.23
C TRP A 20 0.24 -28.31 -3.91
N GLY A 21 0.21 -29.63 -3.83
CA GLY A 21 0.55 -30.41 -2.64
C GLY A 21 -0.65 -30.58 -1.72
N ASN A 22 -0.40 -31.03 -0.49
CA ASN A 22 -1.46 -31.16 0.51
C ASN A 22 -1.61 -29.84 1.30
N PHE A 23 -2.77 -29.20 1.15
CA PHE A 23 -3.15 -28.00 1.86
C PHE A 23 -4.66 -28.02 2.21
N PRO A 24 -5.08 -27.33 3.30
CA PRO A 24 -6.48 -27.28 3.72
C PRO A 24 -7.40 -26.77 2.61
N GLU A 25 -8.69 -27.12 2.69
CA GLU A 25 -9.69 -26.44 1.86
C GLU A 25 -9.61 -24.93 2.08
N PRO A 26 -9.66 -24.10 1.03
CA PRO A 26 -9.59 -22.67 1.16
C PRO A 26 -10.66 -22.17 2.12
N LEU A 27 -10.24 -21.61 3.25
CA LEU A 27 -11.11 -20.80 4.10
C LEU A 27 -11.32 -19.46 3.38
N ASP A 28 -12.56 -18.95 3.41
CA ASP A 28 -12.91 -17.64 2.87
C ASP A 28 -11.94 -16.57 3.44
N LEU A 29 -11.09 -16.00 2.59
CA LEU A 29 -10.21 -14.90 2.98
C LEU A 29 -11.00 -13.60 2.99
N LEU A 30 -10.86 -12.85 4.09
CA LEU A 30 -11.10 -11.40 4.19
C LEU A 30 -12.30 -10.89 3.36
N GLY A 31 -13.51 -11.16 3.85
CA GLY A 31 -14.75 -10.46 3.49
C GLY A 31 -14.87 -10.04 2.02
N LYS A 32 -15.51 -10.90 1.22
CA LYS A 32 -16.04 -10.68 -0.14
C LYS A 32 -15.63 -9.39 -0.88
N ASP A 33 -15.15 -9.65 -2.10
CA ASP A 33 -14.99 -8.76 -3.25
C ASP A 33 -13.63 -8.06 -3.34
N PHE A 34 -12.61 -8.84 -3.70
CA PHE A 34 -11.55 -8.28 -4.55
C PHE A 34 -12.24 -7.60 -5.75
N PRO A 35 -11.82 -6.37 -6.08
CA PRO A 35 -12.51 -5.59 -7.10
C PRO A 35 -12.46 -6.32 -8.44
N LYS A 36 -13.63 -6.55 -9.02
CA LYS A 36 -13.80 -7.15 -10.35
C LYS A 36 -13.64 -6.08 -11.41
N THR A 37 -12.42 -5.61 -11.60
CA THR A 37 -12.12 -4.48 -12.49
C THR A 37 -10.72 -4.62 -13.08
N ALA A 38 -10.53 -4.09 -14.29
CA ALA A 38 -9.20 -3.91 -14.86
C ALA A 38 -8.53 -2.59 -14.40
N ASP A 39 -9.21 -1.76 -13.59
CA ASP A 39 -8.69 -0.49 -13.08
C ASP A 39 -7.58 -0.72 -12.05
N ILE A 40 -6.33 -0.51 -12.49
CA ILE A 40 -5.13 -0.72 -11.67
C ILE A 40 -5.17 0.07 -10.36
N TYR A 41 -5.74 1.28 -10.33
CA TYR A 41 -5.82 2.10 -9.11
C TYR A 41 -6.69 1.46 -8.02
N ARG A 42 -7.67 0.63 -8.42
CA ARG A 42 -8.48 -0.17 -7.51
C ARG A 42 -7.80 -1.48 -7.11
N LEU A 43 -6.94 -2.04 -7.96
CA LEU A 43 -6.19 -3.27 -7.70
C LEU A 43 -5.03 -3.05 -6.73
N MET A 44 -4.26 -1.96 -6.88
CA MET A 44 -3.04 -1.72 -6.11
C MET A 44 -3.22 -1.67 -4.59
N PRO A 45 -4.29 -1.07 -4.02
CA PRO A 45 -4.55 -1.14 -2.58
C PRO A 45 -4.77 -2.57 -2.07
N VAL A 46 -5.26 -3.48 -2.92
CA VAL A 46 -5.41 -4.89 -2.58
C VAL A 46 -4.05 -5.58 -2.64
N CYS A 47 -3.23 -5.29 -3.65
CA CYS A 47 -1.84 -5.73 -3.74
C CYS A 47 -1.04 -5.35 -2.49
N ALA A 48 -1.13 -4.10 -2.05
CA ALA A 48 -0.46 -3.63 -0.82
C ALA A 48 -0.92 -4.43 0.43
N ARG A 49 -2.22 -4.74 0.55
CA ARG A 49 -2.73 -5.59 1.65
C ARG A 49 -2.20 -7.01 1.57
N ILE A 50 -2.12 -7.59 0.37
CA ILE A 50 -1.56 -8.93 0.14
C ILE A 50 -0.09 -8.96 0.54
N ALA A 51 0.71 -8.00 0.08
CA ALA A 51 2.13 -7.91 0.41
C ALA A 51 2.37 -7.73 1.91
N LEU A 52 1.64 -6.84 2.57
CA LEU A 52 1.73 -6.67 4.02
C LEU A 52 1.29 -7.91 4.79
N HIS A 53 0.28 -8.64 4.29
CA HIS A 53 -0.18 -9.87 4.92
C HIS A 53 0.82 -11.02 4.75
N MET A 54 1.42 -11.18 3.57
CA MET A 54 2.33 -12.28 3.26
C MET A 54 3.76 -12.03 3.73
N GLY A 55 4.29 -10.85 3.44
CA GLY A 55 5.70 -10.49 3.64
C GLY A 55 5.95 -9.48 4.76
N GLY A 56 4.91 -8.84 5.30
CA GLY A 56 5.06 -7.81 6.34
C GLY A 56 5.68 -6.49 5.85
N GLU A 57 5.94 -6.38 4.56
CA GLU A 57 6.59 -5.25 3.90
C GLU A 57 5.91 -4.96 2.56
N LEU A 58 6.23 -3.80 1.98
CA LEU A 58 5.78 -3.45 0.65
C LEU A 58 6.93 -3.57 -0.33
N PRO A 59 6.81 -4.46 -1.31
CA PRO A 59 7.86 -4.64 -2.28
C PRO A 59 7.84 -3.50 -3.30
N ARG A 60 9.01 -3.21 -3.86
CA ARG A 60 9.10 -2.42 -5.09
C ARG A 60 8.39 -3.17 -6.21
N ILE A 61 7.51 -2.49 -6.97
CA ILE A 61 6.75 -3.09 -8.06
C ILE A 61 7.23 -2.50 -9.38
N ILE A 62 7.62 -3.34 -10.32
CA ILE A 62 8.09 -2.93 -11.65
C ILE A 62 7.08 -3.45 -12.68
N PHE A 63 6.46 -2.54 -13.43
CA PHE A 63 5.65 -2.93 -14.58
C PHE A 63 6.55 -3.09 -15.80
N SER A 64 6.63 -4.30 -16.32
CA SER A 64 7.47 -4.59 -17.49
C SER A 64 6.93 -5.79 -18.25
N LYS A 65 6.91 -5.67 -19.58
CA LYS A 65 6.69 -6.78 -20.51
C LYS A 65 7.91 -7.69 -20.62
N GLU A 66 9.09 -7.09 -20.50
CA GLU A 66 10.39 -7.74 -20.67
C GLU A 66 10.98 -8.22 -19.34
N GLY A 67 10.14 -8.49 -18.33
CA GLY A 67 10.55 -8.96 -17.02
C GLY A 67 11.41 -10.23 -17.11
N GLY A 68 12.70 -10.05 -17.37
CA GLY A 68 13.66 -11.12 -17.44
C GLY A 68 13.72 -11.78 -16.08
N ALA A 69 14.02 -13.08 -16.06
CA ALA A 69 14.27 -13.86 -14.86
C ALA A 69 15.50 -13.31 -14.10
N ARG A 70 15.34 -12.17 -13.44
CA ARG A 70 16.32 -11.61 -12.52
C ARG A 70 16.13 -12.36 -11.20
N MET A 71 17.08 -13.25 -10.92
CA MET A 71 17.11 -14.06 -9.69
C MET A 71 17.42 -13.25 -8.41
N ASP A 72 17.34 -11.92 -8.46
CA ASP A 72 17.53 -11.09 -7.28
C ASP A 72 16.28 -11.10 -6.39
N PHE A 73 15.10 -11.42 -6.95
CA PHE A 73 13.81 -11.52 -6.24
C PHE A 73 13.54 -10.33 -5.30
N ASN A 74 14.09 -9.16 -5.66
CA ASN A 74 14.06 -7.95 -4.83
C ASN A 74 12.89 -7.04 -5.16
N SER A 75 12.19 -7.31 -6.25
CA SER A 75 11.05 -6.54 -6.73
C SER A 75 9.98 -7.46 -7.30
N VAL A 76 8.72 -7.06 -7.18
CA VAL A 76 7.60 -7.70 -7.88
C VAL A 76 7.57 -7.18 -9.30
N VAL A 77 7.79 -8.04 -10.29
CA VAL A 77 7.70 -7.67 -11.71
C VAL A 77 6.35 -8.12 -12.27
N MET A 78 5.57 -7.19 -12.81
CA MET A 78 4.22 -7.45 -13.32
C MET A 78 4.13 -7.09 -14.79
N ASN A 79 3.54 -7.97 -15.61
CA ASN A 79 3.17 -7.62 -16.98
C ASN A 79 1.81 -6.86 -16.95
N PRO A 80 1.78 -5.56 -17.25
CA PRO A 80 0.55 -4.78 -17.21
C PRO A 80 -0.47 -5.15 -18.29
N GLU A 81 -0.02 -5.76 -19.40
CA GLU A 81 -0.88 -6.21 -20.49
C GLU A 81 -1.90 -7.28 -20.06
N ILE A 82 -1.71 -7.90 -18.88
CA ILE A 82 -2.69 -8.81 -18.26
C ILE A 82 -4.06 -8.13 -18.09
N LEU A 83 -4.06 -6.82 -17.79
CA LEU A 83 -5.29 -6.03 -17.61
C LEU A 83 -6.01 -5.72 -18.93
N SER A 84 -5.35 -6.00 -20.05
CA SER A 84 -5.88 -5.86 -21.42
C SER A 84 -6.14 -7.20 -22.10
N LEU A 85 -6.03 -8.33 -21.37
CA LEU A 85 -6.32 -9.67 -21.92
C LEU A 85 -7.73 -9.74 -22.51
N LYS A 86 -7.87 -10.45 -23.64
CA LYS A 86 -9.16 -10.66 -24.32
C LYS A 86 -10.10 -11.66 -23.61
N VAL A 87 -10.42 -11.37 -22.35
CA VAL A 87 -11.30 -12.12 -21.42
C VAL A 87 -12.10 -11.14 -20.55
N SER A 88 -13.08 -11.62 -19.79
CA SER A 88 -13.84 -10.78 -18.84
C SER A 88 -12.96 -10.05 -17.82
N GLU A 89 -13.37 -8.85 -17.37
CA GLU A 89 -12.65 -8.07 -16.35
C GLU A 89 -12.43 -8.84 -15.05
N GLN A 90 -13.38 -9.69 -14.66
CA GLN A 90 -13.23 -10.55 -13.49
C GLN A 90 -12.03 -11.48 -13.65
N VAL A 91 -11.90 -12.16 -14.79
CA VAL A 91 -10.77 -13.05 -15.06
C VAL A 91 -9.46 -12.27 -15.13
N ARG A 92 -9.45 -11.06 -15.69
CA ARG A 92 -8.24 -10.21 -15.71
C ARG A 92 -7.75 -9.88 -14.31
N ALA A 93 -8.67 -9.44 -13.43
CA ALA A 93 -8.34 -9.12 -12.05
C ALA A 93 -7.83 -10.36 -11.30
N GLU A 94 -8.49 -11.52 -11.46
CA GLU A 94 -8.10 -12.77 -10.82
C GLU A 94 -6.70 -13.24 -11.24
N VAL A 95 -6.41 -13.20 -12.55
CA VAL A 95 -5.10 -13.54 -13.12
C VAL A 95 -4.04 -12.55 -12.65
N PHE A 96 -4.35 -11.25 -12.64
CA PHE A 96 -3.46 -10.21 -12.14
C PHE A 96 -3.07 -10.45 -10.68
N PHE A 97 -4.04 -10.71 -9.80
CA PHE A 97 -3.75 -11.00 -8.40
C PHE A 97 -2.95 -12.30 -8.25
N GLY A 98 -3.25 -13.34 -9.03
CA GLY A 98 -2.47 -14.58 -9.01
C GLY A 98 -1.00 -14.35 -9.36
N GLN A 99 -0.72 -13.59 -10.42
CA GLN A 99 0.66 -13.22 -10.79
C GLN A 99 1.34 -12.38 -9.69
N TYR A 100 0.62 -11.43 -9.10
CA TYR A 100 1.14 -10.62 -8.00
C TYR A 100 1.49 -11.47 -6.77
N ILE A 101 0.59 -12.36 -6.35
CA ILE A 101 0.79 -13.27 -5.21
C ILE A 101 1.99 -14.19 -5.45
N HIS A 102 2.14 -14.71 -6.67
CA HIS A 102 3.31 -15.50 -7.07
C HIS A 102 4.61 -14.70 -6.88
N GLN A 103 4.67 -13.46 -7.38
CA GLN A 103 5.87 -12.61 -7.25
C GLN A 103 6.18 -12.24 -5.79
N VAL A 104 5.16 -11.93 -4.98
CA VAL A 104 5.32 -11.72 -3.53
C VAL A 104 5.82 -12.99 -2.83
N GLY A 105 5.40 -14.17 -3.30
CA GLY A 105 5.93 -15.45 -2.86
C GLY A 105 7.45 -15.55 -2.98
N HIS A 106 8.02 -15.11 -4.11
CA HIS A 106 9.47 -15.07 -4.29
C HIS A 106 10.17 -14.14 -3.28
N ILE A 107 9.56 -13.00 -2.96
CA ILE A 107 10.09 -12.09 -1.94
C ILE A 107 10.10 -12.73 -0.56
N CYS A 108 9.04 -13.48 -0.23
CA CYS A 108 8.90 -14.15 1.07
C CYS A 108 9.81 -15.37 1.23
N TYR A 109 10.05 -16.13 0.15
CA TYR A 109 10.65 -17.46 0.24
C TYR A 109 11.96 -17.67 -0.54
N SER A 110 12.32 -16.75 -1.45
CA SER A 110 13.42 -16.90 -2.41
C SER A 110 14.47 -15.78 -2.32
N ARG A 111 14.07 -14.58 -1.87
CA ARG A 111 14.95 -13.39 -1.77
C ARG A 111 16.17 -13.63 -0.88
N GLY A 112 17.37 -13.42 -1.44
CA GLY A 112 18.66 -13.62 -0.76
C GLY A 112 19.01 -15.09 -0.42
N VAL A 113 18.09 -16.04 -0.64
CA VAL A 113 18.26 -17.45 -0.23
C VAL A 113 19.34 -18.16 -1.06
N TYR A 114 19.39 -17.83 -2.35
CA TYR A 114 20.23 -18.52 -3.32
C TYR A 114 21.62 -17.88 -3.51
N GLU A 115 21.86 -16.66 -3.02
CA GLU A 115 23.10 -15.89 -3.24
C GLU A 115 24.36 -16.58 -2.70
N LYS A 116 24.21 -17.35 -1.62
CA LYS A 116 25.29 -18.13 -1.02
C LYS A 116 25.76 -19.30 -1.89
N TYR A 117 24.95 -19.72 -2.85
CA TYR A 117 25.31 -20.81 -3.77
C TYR A 117 25.92 -20.21 -5.04
N ARG A 118 27.16 -20.60 -5.35
CA ARG A 118 27.82 -20.22 -6.60
C ARG A 118 27.20 -21.02 -7.75
N CYS A 119 26.14 -20.48 -8.34
CA CYS A 119 25.39 -21.10 -9.44
C CYS A 119 25.71 -20.45 -10.79
N THR A 120 25.89 -21.26 -11.83
CA THR A 120 26.02 -20.79 -13.23
C THR A 120 24.70 -20.19 -13.72
N LEU A 121 24.74 -19.34 -14.77
CA LEU A 121 23.53 -18.75 -15.35
C LEU A 121 22.48 -19.80 -15.74
N GLN A 122 22.92 -20.92 -16.30
CA GLN A 122 22.04 -22.05 -16.64
C GLN A 122 21.38 -22.68 -15.40
N GLN A 123 22.14 -22.87 -14.33
CA GLN A 123 21.60 -23.39 -13.06
C GLN A 123 20.57 -22.43 -12.47
N LYS A 124 20.78 -21.11 -12.61
CA LYS A 124 19.82 -20.10 -12.17
C LYS A 124 18.46 -20.24 -12.88
N TYR A 125 18.42 -20.52 -14.18
CA TYR A 125 17.15 -20.78 -14.88
C TYR A 125 16.41 -22.00 -14.35
N PHE A 126 17.12 -23.10 -14.07
CA PHE A 126 16.50 -24.29 -13.49
C PHE A 126 16.02 -24.05 -12.06
N ILE A 127 16.80 -23.31 -11.26
CA ILE A 127 16.38 -22.89 -9.91
C ILE A 127 15.08 -22.11 -10.03
N HIS A 128 15.00 -21.08 -10.87
CA HIS A 128 13.77 -20.28 -11.04
C HIS A 128 12.56 -21.15 -11.39
N LEU A 129 12.71 -22.09 -12.33
CA LEU A 129 11.64 -22.98 -12.75
C LEU A 129 11.11 -23.88 -11.62
N ILE A 130 12.03 -24.49 -10.85
CA ILE A 130 11.68 -25.34 -9.71
C ILE A 130 11.13 -24.47 -8.56
N GLU A 131 11.64 -23.25 -8.43
CA GLU A 131 11.27 -22.31 -7.40
C GLU A 131 9.83 -21.83 -7.58
N ASP A 132 9.43 -21.45 -8.79
CA ASP A 132 8.04 -21.08 -9.14
C ASP A 132 7.06 -22.14 -8.62
N ARG A 133 7.38 -23.40 -8.87
CA ARG A 133 6.59 -24.55 -8.41
C ARG A 133 6.54 -24.67 -6.89
N ARG A 134 7.70 -24.52 -6.24
CA ARG A 134 7.87 -24.67 -4.79
C ARG A 134 7.16 -23.56 -4.03
N ILE A 135 7.33 -22.30 -4.45
CA ILE A 135 6.75 -21.14 -3.77
C ILE A 135 5.23 -21.18 -3.84
N GLU A 136 4.66 -21.56 -4.98
CA GLU A 136 3.23 -21.68 -5.18
C GLU A 136 2.59 -22.71 -4.25
N GLY A 137 3.22 -23.88 -4.09
CA GLY A 137 2.80 -24.87 -3.10
C GLY A 137 2.97 -24.39 -1.65
N ARG A 138 4.04 -23.65 -1.33
CA ARG A 138 4.22 -23.06 0.01
C ARG A 138 3.14 -22.01 0.32
N ILE A 139 2.81 -21.14 -0.64
CA ILE A 139 1.76 -20.15 -0.47
C ILE A 139 0.41 -20.85 -0.26
N ALA A 140 0.07 -21.86 -1.07
CA ALA A 140 -1.18 -22.61 -0.89
C ALA A 140 -1.26 -23.30 0.49
N ARG A 141 -0.14 -23.79 1.03
CA ARG A 141 -0.10 -24.40 2.38
C ARG A 141 -0.26 -23.37 3.50
N VAL A 142 0.43 -22.22 3.42
CA VAL A 142 0.46 -21.20 4.49
C VAL A 142 -0.74 -20.25 4.41
N TYR A 143 -1.16 -19.90 3.20
CA TYR A 143 -2.23 -18.96 2.89
C TYR A 143 -3.26 -19.60 1.93
N PRO A 144 -4.02 -20.60 2.39
CA PRO A 144 -4.89 -21.41 1.51
C PRO A 144 -5.96 -20.61 0.77
N GLY A 145 -6.40 -19.45 1.30
CA GLY A 145 -7.35 -18.60 0.58
C GLY A 145 -6.78 -17.90 -0.66
N TYR A 146 -5.45 -17.85 -0.86
CA TYR A 146 -4.84 -17.31 -2.09
C TYR A 146 -4.77 -18.32 -3.22
N TYR A 147 -5.05 -19.60 -2.94
CA TYR A 147 -5.11 -20.67 -3.93
C TYR A 147 -6.00 -20.30 -5.13
N TYR A 148 -7.15 -19.67 -4.88
CA TYR A 148 -8.09 -19.29 -5.95
C TYR A 148 -7.43 -18.42 -7.02
N TYR A 149 -6.70 -17.37 -6.61
CA TYR A 149 -6.04 -16.43 -7.51
C TYR A 149 -4.82 -17.04 -8.17
N LEU A 150 -4.01 -17.79 -7.43
CA LEU A 150 -2.87 -18.53 -7.98
C LEU A 150 -3.31 -19.54 -9.05
N ASN A 151 -4.39 -20.27 -8.78
CA ASN A 151 -4.98 -21.20 -9.72
C ASN A 151 -5.55 -20.48 -10.96
N ALA A 152 -6.15 -19.29 -10.81
CA ALA A 152 -6.59 -18.48 -11.94
C ALA A 152 -5.42 -18.09 -12.86
N ALA A 153 -4.30 -17.62 -12.29
CA ALA A 153 -3.09 -17.31 -13.04
C ALA A 153 -2.49 -18.53 -13.76
N ARG A 154 -2.34 -19.67 -13.06
CA ARG A 154 -1.87 -20.93 -13.64
C ARG A 154 -2.79 -21.40 -14.78
N ARG A 155 -4.10 -21.31 -14.60
CA ARG A 155 -5.11 -21.71 -15.60
C ARG A 155 -5.07 -20.85 -16.85
N MET A 156 -4.83 -19.55 -16.71
CA MET A 156 -4.65 -18.67 -17.86
C MET A 156 -3.39 -19.03 -18.65
N GLN A 157 -2.25 -19.25 -17.98
CA GLN A 157 -1.01 -19.69 -18.63
C GLN A 157 -1.19 -21.02 -19.38
N PHE A 158 -1.81 -22.00 -18.73
CA PHE A 158 -2.16 -23.29 -19.34
C PHE A 158 -3.02 -23.09 -20.60
N THR A 159 -4.06 -22.26 -20.51
CA THR A 159 -5.02 -22.01 -21.59
C THR A 159 -4.33 -21.43 -22.82
N LEU A 160 -3.54 -20.37 -22.61
CA LEU A 160 -2.82 -19.70 -23.70
C LEU A 160 -1.77 -20.62 -24.32
N ALA A 161 -1.07 -21.42 -23.50
CA ALA A 161 -0.09 -22.39 -23.98
C ALA A 161 -0.73 -23.50 -24.81
N LEU A 162 -1.90 -24.01 -24.40
CA LEU A 162 -2.61 -25.02 -25.17
C LEU A 162 -3.09 -24.48 -26.53
N LEU A 163 -3.71 -23.30 -26.54
CA LEU A 163 -4.28 -22.71 -27.76
C LEU A 163 -3.22 -22.35 -28.80
N ARG A 164 -1.98 -22.08 -28.36
CA ARG A 164 -0.86 -21.68 -29.25
C ARG A 164 0.06 -22.83 -29.62
N ALA A 165 -0.09 -23.99 -28.98
CA ALA A 165 0.88 -25.08 -29.10
C ALA A 165 1.07 -25.53 -30.56
N GLU A 166 0.01 -25.59 -31.36
CA GLU A 166 0.12 -26.04 -32.75
C GLU A 166 1.05 -25.16 -33.59
N GLN A 167 1.00 -23.84 -33.38
CA GLN A 167 1.71 -22.85 -34.18
C GLN A 167 3.10 -22.52 -33.61
N GLU A 168 3.21 -22.46 -32.29
CA GLU A 168 4.37 -21.90 -31.57
C GLU A 168 5.23 -22.95 -30.86
N LEU A 169 4.71 -24.16 -30.55
CA LEU A 169 5.51 -25.22 -29.92
C LEU A 169 6.43 -25.88 -30.97
N LYS A 170 7.62 -25.31 -31.10
CA LYS A 170 8.70 -25.78 -31.98
C LYS A 170 9.98 -25.86 -31.16
N PHE A 171 10.83 -26.82 -31.52
CA PHE A 171 12.11 -27.03 -30.86
C PHE A 171 13.26 -26.77 -31.82
N THR A 172 14.24 -25.98 -31.39
CA THR A 172 15.43 -25.66 -32.21
C THR A 172 16.48 -26.76 -32.16
N ASP A 173 16.69 -27.33 -30.98
CA ASP A 173 17.71 -28.33 -30.71
C ASP A 173 17.31 -29.21 -29.51
N LEU A 174 18.16 -30.17 -29.15
CA LEU A 174 17.87 -31.11 -28.07
C LEU A 174 17.81 -30.44 -26.68
N ASP A 175 18.59 -29.39 -26.45
CA ASP A 175 18.58 -28.67 -25.17
C ASP A 175 17.30 -27.84 -25.03
N ASP A 176 16.81 -27.24 -26.12
CA ASP A 176 15.48 -26.60 -26.17
C ASP A 176 14.35 -27.61 -25.92
N VAL A 177 14.41 -28.81 -26.50
CA VAL A 177 13.44 -29.90 -26.17
C VAL A 177 13.49 -30.23 -24.67
N ARG A 178 14.69 -30.42 -24.11
CA ARG A 178 14.87 -30.79 -22.70
C ARG A 178 14.34 -29.71 -21.77
N TYR A 179 14.64 -28.44 -22.06
CA TYR A 179 14.21 -27.32 -21.24
C TYR A 179 12.70 -27.15 -21.26
N ASN A 180 12.07 -27.21 -22.43
CA ASN A 180 10.61 -27.13 -22.52
C ASN A 180 9.92 -28.33 -21.89
N TYR A 181 10.45 -29.55 -22.07
CA TYR A 181 9.90 -30.74 -21.42
C TYR A 181 9.99 -30.66 -19.90
N LEU A 182 11.12 -30.24 -19.36
CA LEU A 182 11.31 -29.99 -17.93
C LEU A 182 10.30 -28.95 -17.43
N ALA A 183 10.16 -27.83 -18.14
CA ALA A 183 9.19 -26.80 -17.78
C ALA A 183 7.75 -27.31 -17.82
N THR A 184 7.37 -28.11 -18.82
CA THR A 184 6.06 -28.75 -18.88
C THR A 184 5.86 -29.68 -17.70
N ARG A 185 6.81 -30.57 -17.40
CA ARG A 185 6.68 -31.52 -16.27
C ARG A 185 6.54 -30.84 -14.93
N VAL A 186 7.25 -29.73 -14.72
CA VAL A 186 7.25 -28.97 -13.46
C VAL A 186 5.99 -28.11 -13.34
N LEU A 187 5.67 -27.30 -14.35
CA LEU A 187 4.63 -26.27 -14.28
C LEU A 187 3.25 -26.76 -14.72
N PHE A 188 3.19 -27.55 -15.80
CA PHE A 188 1.94 -27.93 -16.49
C PHE A 188 1.97 -29.39 -16.97
N PRO A 189 2.15 -30.38 -16.08
CA PRO A 189 2.25 -31.78 -16.48
C PRO A 189 1.02 -32.27 -17.26
N GLU A 190 -0.15 -31.69 -17.01
CA GLU A 190 -1.42 -31.99 -17.67
C GLU A 190 -1.38 -31.72 -19.19
N LEU A 191 -0.51 -30.80 -19.65
CA LEU A 191 -0.34 -30.54 -21.09
C LEU A 191 0.26 -31.73 -21.84
N LEU A 192 0.97 -32.62 -21.16
CA LEU A 192 1.54 -33.84 -21.77
C LEU A 192 0.47 -34.83 -22.21
N GLU A 193 -0.78 -34.67 -21.75
CA GLU A 193 -1.90 -35.50 -22.20
C GLU A 193 -2.50 -35.04 -23.54
N TYR A 194 -2.18 -33.84 -24.01
CA TYR A 194 -2.71 -33.29 -25.25
C TYR A 194 -1.91 -33.75 -26.46
N GLU A 195 -2.60 -34.08 -27.55
CA GLU A 195 -2.02 -34.68 -28.77
C GLU A 195 -0.88 -33.85 -29.37
N VAL A 196 -0.97 -32.53 -29.33
CA VAL A 196 0.09 -31.64 -29.83
C VAL A 196 1.39 -31.82 -29.06
N PHE A 197 1.35 -31.92 -27.72
CA PHE A 197 2.54 -32.16 -26.89
C PHE A 197 3.05 -33.59 -27.06
N LYS A 198 2.15 -34.60 -27.05
CA LYS A 198 2.50 -36.00 -27.30
C LYS A 198 3.25 -36.16 -28.61
N THR A 199 2.71 -35.63 -29.69
CA THR A 199 3.28 -35.76 -31.04
C THR A 199 4.63 -35.05 -31.15
N ARG A 200 4.76 -33.84 -30.60
CA ARG A 200 5.99 -33.04 -30.69
C ARG A 200 7.13 -33.62 -29.85
N LEU A 201 6.83 -34.25 -28.71
CA LEU A 201 7.84 -34.82 -27.80
C LEU A 201 8.17 -36.29 -28.09
N LEU A 202 7.27 -37.02 -28.78
CA LEU A 202 7.44 -38.43 -29.10
C LEU A 202 8.83 -38.78 -29.70
N PRO A 203 9.39 -38.01 -30.66
CA PRO A 203 10.70 -38.31 -31.25
C PRO A 203 11.86 -38.26 -30.24
N HIS A 204 11.67 -37.60 -29.09
CA HIS A 204 12.70 -37.34 -28.10
C HIS A 204 12.53 -38.16 -26.82
N ARG A 205 11.46 -38.96 -26.69
CA ARG A 205 11.07 -39.67 -25.46
C ARG A 205 12.23 -40.45 -24.79
N SER A 206 13.02 -41.18 -25.57
CA SER A 206 14.17 -41.95 -25.06
C SER A 206 15.29 -41.10 -24.46
N ARG A 207 15.36 -39.81 -24.83
CA ARG A 207 16.35 -38.84 -24.34
C ARG A 207 15.86 -38.00 -23.16
N LEU A 208 14.57 -38.12 -22.81
CA LEU A 208 13.90 -37.33 -21.78
C LEU A 208 13.62 -38.13 -20.50
N GLY A 209 13.58 -39.46 -20.55
CA GLY A 209 13.19 -40.29 -19.40
C GLY A 209 14.06 -40.15 -18.14
N TRP A 210 15.27 -39.59 -18.23
CA TRP A 210 16.07 -39.26 -17.05
C TRP A 210 15.49 -38.08 -16.27
N ILE A 211 14.76 -37.17 -16.92
CA ILE A 211 14.05 -36.06 -16.28
C ILE A 211 12.91 -36.62 -15.43
N ASP A 212 12.11 -37.54 -15.98
CA ASP A 212 11.05 -38.20 -15.22
C ASP A 212 11.61 -38.94 -14.00
N GLY A 213 12.65 -39.76 -14.20
CA GLY A 213 13.30 -40.48 -13.11
C GLY A 213 13.89 -39.57 -12.03
N LEU A 214 14.24 -38.32 -12.37
CA LEU A 214 14.72 -37.33 -11.42
C LEU A 214 13.55 -36.65 -10.68
N LEU A 215 12.55 -36.17 -11.41
CA LEU A 215 11.42 -35.42 -10.85
C LEU A 215 10.44 -36.30 -10.07
N ASP A 216 10.29 -37.57 -10.43
CA ASP A 216 9.39 -38.51 -9.76
C ASP A 216 9.87 -38.85 -8.33
N THR A 217 11.13 -38.54 -8.00
CA THR A 217 11.64 -38.63 -6.62
C THR A 217 11.09 -37.54 -5.70
N ILE A 218 10.50 -36.48 -6.26
CA ILE A 218 9.99 -35.33 -5.52
C ILE A 218 8.50 -35.52 -5.26
N THR A 219 8.17 -35.89 -4.02
CA THR A 219 6.78 -36.11 -3.61
C THR A 219 6.05 -34.82 -3.21
N ASP A 220 6.79 -33.80 -2.77
CA ASP A 220 6.24 -32.50 -2.36
C ASP A 220 7.25 -31.38 -2.64
N TYR A 221 7.01 -30.64 -3.73
CA TYR A 221 7.86 -29.52 -4.13
C TYR A 221 7.90 -28.43 -3.05
N ALA A 222 6.80 -28.16 -2.35
CA ALA A 222 6.73 -27.11 -1.34
C ALA A 222 7.65 -27.38 -0.14
N SER A 223 7.97 -28.66 0.12
CA SER A 223 8.83 -29.09 1.21
C SER A 223 10.32 -29.16 0.83
N LEU A 224 10.68 -28.88 -0.43
CA LEU A 224 12.09 -28.81 -0.81
C LEU A 224 12.80 -27.67 -0.07
N GLU A 225 13.97 -27.99 0.48
CA GLU A 225 14.89 -27.00 1.02
C GLU A 225 15.72 -26.36 -0.10
N PRO A 226 16.12 -25.08 0.03
CA PRO A 226 16.84 -24.38 -1.04
C PRO A 226 18.11 -25.10 -1.51
N ARG A 227 18.80 -25.78 -0.60
CA ARG A 227 19.96 -26.62 -0.95
C ARG A 227 19.59 -27.75 -1.91
N GLN A 228 18.45 -28.40 -1.69
CA GLN A 228 17.96 -29.48 -2.55
C GLN A 228 17.54 -28.94 -3.93
N VAL A 229 16.97 -27.73 -3.99
CA VAL A 229 16.67 -27.05 -5.25
C VAL A 229 17.95 -26.79 -6.05
N VAL A 230 19.01 -26.32 -5.40
CA VAL A 230 20.33 -26.12 -6.04
C VAL A 230 20.94 -27.45 -6.50
N GLU A 231 20.94 -28.48 -5.65
CA GLU A 231 21.45 -29.81 -6.00
C GLU A 231 20.70 -30.40 -7.20
N LEU A 232 19.38 -30.21 -7.26
CA LEU A 232 18.55 -30.62 -8.38
C LEU A 232 18.91 -29.85 -9.66
N ALA A 233 19.02 -28.52 -9.59
CA ALA A 233 19.44 -27.69 -10.71
C ALA A 233 20.85 -28.06 -11.23
N GLN A 234 21.77 -28.41 -10.33
CA GLN A 234 23.10 -28.90 -10.69
C GLN A 234 23.02 -30.23 -11.45
N GLN A 235 22.24 -31.20 -10.95
CA GLN A 235 22.04 -32.49 -11.61
C GLN A 235 21.41 -32.34 -13.00
N ILE A 236 20.44 -31.44 -13.14
CA ILE A 236 19.80 -31.12 -14.42
C ILE A 236 20.82 -30.48 -15.37
N SER A 237 21.50 -29.40 -14.95
CA SER A 237 22.46 -28.67 -15.79
C SER A 237 23.61 -29.54 -16.28
N ALA A 238 24.06 -30.52 -15.49
CA ALA A 238 25.13 -31.44 -15.88
C ALA A 238 24.81 -32.31 -17.11
N ARG A 239 23.53 -32.39 -17.52
CA ARG A 239 23.06 -33.17 -18.67
C ARG A 239 22.83 -32.32 -19.93
N PHE A 240 22.96 -31.00 -19.83
CA PHE A 240 22.89 -30.07 -20.96
C PHE A 240 24.26 -29.93 -21.64
N ILE A 241 24.26 -29.70 -22.95
CA ILE A 241 25.47 -29.68 -23.77
C ILE A 241 26.12 -28.29 -23.70
N THR A 242 25.31 -27.24 -23.73
CA THR A 242 25.78 -25.84 -23.74
C THR A 242 26.19 -25.39 -22.34
N LYS A 243 27.41 -24.86 -22.20
CA LYS A 243 28.04 -24.50 -20.91
C LYS A 243 28.34 -23.00 -20.73
N ASP A 244 28.00 -22.15 -21.70
CA ASP A 244 28.49 -20.76 -21.74
C ASP A 244 27.57 -19.73 -21.05
N GLU A 245 28.22 -18.65 -20.58
CA GLU A 245 27.66 -17.51 -19.85
C GLU A 245 27.04 -16.43 -20.78
N GLU A 246 27.16 -16.58 -22.10
CA GLU A 246 26.65 -15.64 -23.12
C GLU A 246 25.37 -16.14 -23.84
N LEU A 247 24.52 -16.90 -23.15
CA LEU A 247 23.24 -17.30 -23.73
C LEU A 247 22.23 -16.14 -23.66
N PRO A 248 21.45 -15.89 -24.74
CA PRO A 248 20.22 -15.11 -24.60
C PRO A 248 19.32 -15.78 -23.54
N PRO A 249 18.45 -15.03 -22.86
CA PRO A 249 17.70 -15.58 -21.75
C PRO A 249 16.92 -16.83 -22.17
N MET A 250 17.08 -17.94 -21.45
CA MET A 250 16.33 -19.17 -21.75
C MET A 250 14.86 -18.97 -21.38
N PHE A 251 14.08 -18.44 -22.31
CA PHE A 251 12.62 -18.35 -22.18
C PHE A 251 12.00 -19.69 -22.57
N ASN A 252 11.40 -20.35 -21.59
CA ASN A 252 10.60 -21.54 -21.86
C ASN A 252 9.34 -21.14 -22.66
N TYR A 253 8.70 -22.12 -23.30
CA TYR A 253 7.51 -21.92 -24.10
C TYR A 253 6.43 -21.10 -23.39
N TYR A 254 6.20 -21.35 -22.10
CA TYR A 254 5.18 -20.67 -21.30
C TYR A 254 5.50 -19.20 -21.08
N SER A 255 6.77 -18.88 -20.80
CA SER A 255 7.23 -17.49 -20.71
C SER A 255 7.04 -16.75 -22.04
N ARG A 256 7.34 -17.38 -23.18
CA ARG A 256 7.12 -16.79 -24.51
C ARG A 256 5.65 -16.53 -24.80
N VAL A 257 4.77 -17.43 -24.38
CA VAL A 257 3.32 -17.25 -24.50
C VAL A 257 2.86 -16.06 -23.65
N MET A 258 3.38 -15.91 -22.44
CA MET A 258 3.07 -14.78 -21.54
C MET A 258 3.65 -13.43 -21.97
N MET A 259 4.68 -13.43 -22.81
CA MET A 259 5.22 -12.20 -23.44
C MET A 259 4.35 -11.70 -24.59
N ASN A 260 3.55 -12.57 -25.19
CA ASN A 260 2.80 -12.27 -26.40
C ASN A 260 1.29 -12.32 -26.12
N LEU A 261 0.78 -11.65 -25.09
CA LEU A 261 -0.63 -11.83 -24.66
C LEU A 261 -1.66 -11.43 -25.75
N PRO A 262 -2.79 -12.14 -25.88
CA PRO A 262 -3.87 -11.73 -26.77
C PRO A 262 -4.66 -10.57 -26.16
N LEU A 263 -4.47 -9.36 -26.69
CA LEU A 263 -5.07 -8.14 -26.14
C LEU A 263 -6.45 -7.86 -26.75
N GLU A 264 -7.35 -7.26 -25.95
CA GLU A 264 -8.64 -6.74 -26.43
C GLU A 264 -8.45 -5.47 -27.28
N VAL A 265 -7.45 -4.65 -26.93
CA VAL A 265 -7.03 -3.46 -27.66
C VAL A 265 -5.54 -3.59 -28.00
N GLU A 266 -5.20 -3.70 -29.28
CA GLU A 266 -3.80 -3.71 -29.74
C GLU A 266 -3.17 -2.34 -29.51
N GLY A 267 -2.00 -2.29 -28.88
CA GLY A 267 -1.32 -1.03 -28.57
C GLY A 267 -2.00 -0.20 -27.48
N ALA A 268 -2.81 -0.81 -26.60
CA ALA A 268 -3.28 -0.14 -25.38
C ALA A 268 -2.07 0.50 -24.67
N PRO A 269 -2.08 1.82 -24.40
CA PRO A 269 -0.95 2.47 -23.78
C PRO A 269 -0.65 1.78 -22.45
N VAL A 270 0.61 1.39 -22.30
CA VAL A 270 1.15 0.85 -21.04
C VAL A 270 1.46 2.01 -20.07
N ASP A 271 0.89 3.19 -20.32
CA ASP A 271 0.89 4.37 -19.45
C ASP A 271 -0.02 4.14 -18.24
N ILE A 272 0.23 3.05 -17.54
CA ILE A 272 0.22 3.12 -16.10
C ILE A 272 1.33 4.12 -15.80
N ASP A 273 1.01 5.24 -15.15
CA ASP A 273 2.05 6.12 -14.60
C ASP A 273 2.89 5.30 -13.60
N VAL A 274 3.91 4.62 -14.10
CA VAL A 274 4.78 3.71 -13.35
C VAL A 274 5.46 4.53 -12.24
N LYS A 275 5.73 5.80 -12.52
CA LYS A 275 6.23 6.80 -11.56
C LYS A 275 5.22 7.05 -10.43
N ILE A 276 3.93 7.24 -10.72
CA ILE A 276 2.88 7.43 -9.69
C ILE A 276 2.74 6.18 -8.80
N LEU A 277 2.86 4.98 -9.36
CA LEU A 277 2.77 3.74 -8.58
C LEU A 277 4.06 3.44 -7.80
N ASP A 278 5.24 3.69 -8.37
CA ASP A 278 6.52 3.61 -7.66
C ASP A 278 6.56 4.64 -6.52
N ASP A 279 6.09 5.86 -6.74
CA ASP A 279 5.99 6.92 -5.73
C ASP A 279 4.96 6.54 -4.64
N LEU A 280 3.81 5.97 -5.01
CA LEU A 280 2.81 5.47 -4.06
C LEU A 280 3.38 4.36 -3.15
N PHE A 281 4.17 3.43 -3.70
CA PHE A 281 4.79 2.34 -2.93
C PHE A 281 6.02 2.81 -2.14
N LEU A 282 6.82 3.73 -2.70
CA LEU A 282 7.95 4.35 -2.02
C LEU A 282 7.48 5.21 -0.83
N ASP A 283 6.39 5.95 -1.00
CA ASP A 283 5.78 6.75 0.07
C ASP A 283 5.07 5.88 1.11
N LEU A 284 4.42 4.78 0.71
CA LEU A 284 3.94 3.77 1.66
C LEU A 284 5.10 3.11 2.44
N SER A 285 6.22 2.77 1.78
CA SER A 285 7.41 2.15 2.39
C SER A 285 8.12 3.09 3.36
N LYS A 286 8.25 4.39 3.01
CA LYS A 286 8.74 5.44 3.90
C LYS A 286 7.80 5.66 5.09
N SER A 287 6.48 5.56 4.87
CA SER A 287 5.47 5.77 5.92
C SER A 287 5.37 4.64 6.94
N LEU A 288 5.87 3.45 6.61
CA LEU A 288 5.83 2.23 7.43
C LEU A 288 7.13 1.95 8.23
N ASP A 289 8.16 2.79 8.12
CA ASP A 289 9.46 2.67 8.84
C ASP A 289 10.09 1.26 8.77
N LEU A 290 10.35 0.73 7.57
CA LEU A 290 10.94 -0.60 7.35
C LEU A 290 12.42 -0.59 6.93
N VAL A 291 13.20 0.48 7.15
CA VAL A 291 14.64 0.54 6.83
C VAL A 291 15.49 0.77 8.09
N PRO A 292 16.66 0.11 8.25
CA PRO A 292 17.56 0.31 9.39
C PRO A 292 18.19 1.71 9.39
N TRP A 293 18.15 2.35 10.56
CA TRP A 293 18.72 3.65 10.89
C TRP A 293 20.25 3.67 10.72
N ALA A 294 20.80 4.69 10.05
CA ALA A 294 22.20 5.08 10.18
C ALA A 294 22.37 6.61 10.15
N ASP A 295 22.90 7.09 11.27
CA ASP A 295 23.66 8.31 11.62
C ASP A 295 23.20 9.74 11.27
N ILE A 296 23.46 10.57 12.29
CA ILE A 296 23.06 11.94 12.58
C ILE A 296 24.15 12.90 12.10
N GLU A 297 23.78 14.11 11.66
CA GLU A 297 24.54 15.31 12.04
C GLU A 297 23.59 16.50 12.28
N GLU A 298 23.86 17.21 13.38
CA GLU A 298 23.17 18.40 13.87
C GLU A 298 23.57 19.65 13.09
N ASP A 299 22.66 20.62 12.94
CA ASP A 299 23.01 21.96 13.40
C ASP A 299 21.79 22.83 13.75
N THR A 300 22.01 23.75 14.68
CA THR A 300 21.00 24.58 15.36
C THR A 300 21.03 26.04 14.91
N LYS A 301 19.84 26.69 14.92
CA LYS A 301 19.52 28.03 15.51
C LYS A 301 18.67 28.92 14.60
N GLY A 302 17.73 29.63 15.24
CA GLY A 302 17.20 30.90 14.73
C GLY A 302 15.78 31.22 15.18
N ALA A 303 15.60 31.71 16.40
CA ALA A 303 14.32 32.21 16.90
C ALA A 303 13.99 33.61 16.34
N LEU A 304 12.71 33.91 16.11
CA LEU A 304 12.18 35.28 16.17
C LEU A 304 10.69 35.29 16.58
N LYS A 305 10.40 36.02 17.66
CA LYS A 305 9.07 36.31 18.23
C LYS A 305 8.46 37.55 17.59
N ARG A 306 7.11 37.62 17.56
CA ARG A 306 6.18 38.74 17.91
C ARG A 306 4.91 38.65 17.05
N ALA A 307 3.71 39.10 17.43
CA ALA A 307 3.18 39.77 18.61
C ALA A 307 1.67 39.43 18.71
N GLY A 308 1.13 39.36 19.94
CA GLY A 308 -0.30 39.17 20.20
C GLY A 308 -0.95 40.43 20.76
N SER A 309 -2.23 40.61 20.42
CA SER A 309 -3.26 41.39 21.13
C SER A 309 -4.59 40.63 20.96
N PRO A 310 -5.70 40.92 21.67
CA PRO A 310 -5.92 41.44 23.02
C PRO A 310 -6.77 40.44 23.86
N VAL A 311 -6.53 39.13 23.71
CA VAL A 311 -7.31 38.04 24.38
C VAL A 311 -6.58 37.44 25.60
N ALA A 312 -5.35 37.89 25.84
CA ALA A 312 -4.39 37.27 26.76
C ALA A 312 -4.79 37.29 28.25
N GLU A 313 -5.84 38.00 28.67
CA GLU A 313 -6.22 38.14 30.08
C GLU A 313 -7.05 36.97 30.64
N ARG A 314 -7.64 36.11 29.80
CA ARG A 314 -8.50 34.98 30.23
C ARG A 314 -7.84 33.61 30.21
N TYR A 315 -6.78 33.45 29.41
CA TYR A 315 -6.09 32.18 29.20
C TYR A 315 -4.73 32.18 29.89
N ARG A 316 -4.43 31.09 30.61
CA ARG A 316 -3.09 30.83 31.15
C ARG A 316 -2.43 29.73 30.34
N GLU A 317 -1.48 30.09 29.49
CA GLU A 317 -0.70 29.13 28.72
C GLU A 317 0.41 28.51 29.60
N LEU A 318 0.53 27.18 29.55
CA LEU A 318 1.53 26.37 30.26
C LEU A 318 2.22 25.45 29.25
N ASP A 319 3.51 25.22 29.39
CA ASP A 319 4.21 24.19 28.60
C ASP A 319 4.13 22.83 29.30
N ALA A 320 3.85 21.78 28.55
CA ALA A 320 3.84 20.41 29.07
C ALA A 320 5.25 19.96 29.51
N SER A 321 5.31 19.25 30.64
CA SER A 321 6.50 18.56 31.10
C SER A 321 6.70 17.24 30.34
N CYS A 322 7.86 16.60 30.47
CA CYS A 322 8.07 15.28 29.89
C CYS A 322 7.54 14.19 30.83
N GLY A 323 6.61 13.36 30.34
CA GLY A 323 6.10 12.17 31.02
C GLY A 323 6.93 10.91 30.76
N VAL A 324 6.55 9.82 31.45
CA VAL A 324 7.14 8.48 31.26
C VAL A 324 6.42 7.77 30.13
N VAL A 325 7.19 7.23 29.17
CA VAL A 325 6.62 6.56 27.99
C VAL A 325 6.26 5.12 28.32
N ASP A 326 4.97 4.80 28.22
CA ASP A 326 4.49 3.41 28.28
C ASP A 326 4.69 2.72 26.92
N PRO A 327 5.47 1.62 26.84
CA PRO A 327 5.76 0.93 25.59
C PRO A 327 4.55 0.23 24.95
N VAL A 328 3.55 -0.19 25.74
CA VAL A 328 2.34 -0.85 25.26
C VAL A 328 1.42 0.17 24.60
N LEU A 329 1.19 1.30 25.26
CA LEU A 329 0.38 2.39 24.69
C LEU A 329 1.05 2.99 23.45
N MET A 330 2.39 3.11 23.47
CA MET A 330 3.16 3.56 22.32
C MET A 330 3.02 2.63 21.11
N ARG A 331 3.00 1.31 21.32
CA ARG A 331 2.79 0.32 20.24
C ARG A 331 1.41 0.47 19.61
N ARG A 332 0.36 0.55 20.43
CA ARG A 332 -1.03 0.77 19.95
C ARG A 332 -1.16 2.08 19.17
N ALA A 333 -0.52 3.14 19.65
CA ALA A 333 -0.51 4.44 18.95
C ALA A 333 0.19 4.35 17.59
N ARG A 334 1.31 3.61 17.47
CA ARG A 334 1.98 3.39 16.18
C ARG A 334 1.13 2.61 15.19
N GLU A 335 0.46 1.54 15.65
CA GLU A 335 -0.44 0.75 14.80
C GLU A 335 -1.59 1.61 14.25
N LEU A 336 -2.16 2.49 15.09
CA LEU A 336 -3.19 3.41 14.66
C LEU A 336 -2.63 4.51 13.74
N ALA A 337 -1.46 5.06 14.06
CA ALA A 337 -0.79 6.05 13.21
C ALA A 337 -0.57 5.50 11.80
N ALA A 338 -0.13 4.24 11.66
CA ALA A 338 0.05 3.58 10.38
C ALA A 338 -1.27 3.50 9.57
N LYS A 339 -2.38 3.15 10.22
CA LYS A 339 -3.72 3.13 9.58
C LYS A 339 -4.16 4.52 9.12
N ILE A 340 -3.88 5.55 9.93
CA ILE A 340 -4.21 6.95 9.59
C ILE A 340 -3.32 7.44 8.43
N ARG A 341 -2.01 7.17 8.48
CA ARG A 341 -1.03 7.52 7.43
C ARG A 341 -1.41 6.95 6.07
N LEU A 342 -1.86 5.70 6.01
CA LEU A 342 -2.32 5.09 4.75
C LEU A 342 -3.40 5.93 4.04
N ASN A 343 -4.30 6.58 4.79
CA ASN A 343 -5.30 7.49 4.21
C ASN A 343 -4.71 8.84 3.80
N PHE A 344 -3.68 9.35 4.49
CA PHE A 344 -2.99 10.58 4.11
C PHE A 344 -2.23 10.46 2.80
N LEU A 345 -1.71 9.28 2.49
CA LEU A 345 -1.00 9.05 1.23
C LEU A 345 -1.93 9.17 0.01
N THR A 346 -3.17 8.66 0.12
CA THR A 346 -4.19 8.87 -0.93
C THR A 346 -4.56 10.36 -1.08
N PHE A 347 -4.51 11.12 0.02
CA PHE A 347 -4.76 12.56 0.00
C PHE A 347 -3.60 13.34 -0.64
N GLN A 348 -2.35 13.04 -0.27
CA GLN A 348 -1.16 13.66 -0.86
C GLN A 348 -1.04 13.37 -2.35
N ALA A 349 -1.29 12.13 -2.78
CA ALA A 349 -1.25 11.76 -4.20
C ALA A 349 -2.27 12.56 -5.05
N LYS A 350 -3.41 12.95 -4.47
CA LYS A 350 -4.37 13.82 -5.16
C LYS A 350 -4.00 15.30 -5.10
N MET A 351 -3.26 15.74 -4.08
CA MET A 351 -2.93 17.14 -3.81
C MET A 351 -1.60 17.59 -4.41
N ASN A 352 -0.62 16.70 -4.53
CA ASN A 352 0.68 16.95 -5.16
C ASN A 352 0.57 16.69 -6.67
N LYS A 353 -0.19 17.55 -7.36
CA LYS A 353 -0.16 17.57 -8.82
C LYS A 353 0.98 18.46 -9.29
N ALA A 354 1.73 18.03 -10.31
CA ALA A 354 2.44 18.96 -11.16
C ALA A 354 1.43 19.52 -12.17
N CYS A 355 1.38 20.84 -12.32
CA CYS A 355 0.71 21.48 -13.44
C CYS A 355 1.70 21.45 -14.61
N VAL A 356 1.38 20.65 -15.62
CA VAL A 356 2.17 20.57 -16.85
C VAL A 356 1.63 21.62 -17.81
N PHE A 357 2.45 22.64 -18.07
CA PHE A 357 2.17 23.62 -19.10
C PHE A 357 2.72 23.10 -20.41
N TYR A 358 1.85 22.79 -21.35
CA TYR A 358 2.22 22.38 -22.71
C TYR A 358 2.46 23.60 -23.60
N GLU A 359 3.07 23.37 -24.75
CA GLU A 359 3.28 24.38 -25.78
C GLU A 359 4.04 25.62 -25.27
N GLN A 360 5.11 25.38 -24.51
CA GLN A 360 5.99 26.43 -23.99
C GLN A 360 7.13 26.73 -24.98
N GLU A 361 7.68 27.95 -24.87
CA GLU A 361 8.88 28.37 -25.61
C GLU A 361 10.19 27.76 -25.04
N SER A 362 10.15 27.31 -23.79
CA SER A 362 11.29 26.73 -23.07
C SER A 362 10.79 25.82 -21.95
N GLY A 363 11.59 24.83 -21.55
CA GLY A 363 11.22 23.82 -20.55
C GLY A 363 11.86 22.48 -20.89
N ASP A 364 11.29 21.40 -20.39
CA ASP A 364 11.60 20.05 -20.85
C ASP A 364 10.96 19.82 -22.22
N LEU A 365 11.54 18.98 -23.06
CA LEU A 365 11.04 18.77 -24.42
C LEU A 365 9.84 17.81 -24.39
N ASP A 366 8.74 18.18 -25.02
CA ASP A 366 7.60 17.29 -25.23
C ASP A 366 7.94 16.28 -26.33
N GLU A 367 8.45 15.11 -25.92
CA GLU A 367 8.89 14.04 -26.83
C GLU A 367 7.75 13.48 -27.69
N ASP A 368 6.51 13.61 -27.22
CA ASP A 368 5.31 13.13 -27.92
C ASP A 368 4.86 14.10 -29.02
N GLU A 369 5.12 15.40 -28.87
CA GLU A 369 4.76 16.45 -29.83
C GLU A 369 5.91 16.88 -30.76
N LEU A 370 7.07 16.23 -30.64
CA LEU A 370 8.28 16.48 -31.43
C LEU A 370 8.05 16.37 -32.95
N TYR A 371 7.16 15.47 -33.38
CA TYR A 371 6.78 15.33 -34.79
C TYR A 371 6.02 16.56 -35.33
N ARG A 372 5.43 17.37 -34.45
CA ARG A 372 4.72 18.62 -34.78
C ARG A 372 5.59 19.86 -34.76
N VAL A 373 6.91 19.77 -34.52
CA VAL A 373 7.82 20.93 -34.45
C VAL A 373 7.79 21.82 -35.71
N HIS A 374 7.45 21.24 -36.87
CA HIS A 374 7.29 21.96 -38.13
C HIS A 374 6.01 22.82 -38.21
N LEU A 375 5.04 22.56 -37.32
CA LEU A 375 3.72 23.20 -37.27
C LEU A 375 3.53 24.03 -35.99
N ASN A 376 4.08 23.60 -34.87
CA ASN A 376 4.11 24.33 -33.61
C ASN A 376 5.55 24.43 -33.11
N PRO A 377 6.16 25.63 -33.03
CA PRO A 377 7.52 25.81 -32.50
C PRO A 377 7.59 25.73 -30.98
N HIS A 378 6.45 25.79 -30.28
CA HIS A 378 6.37 25.68 -28.83
C HIS A 378 6.18 24.20 -28.47
N ILE A 379 7.28 23.46 -28.37
CA ILE A 379 7.29 22.01 -28.10
C ILE A 379 7.86 21.68 -26.73
N PHE A 380 7.95 22.68 -25.85
CA PHE A 380 8.44 22.48 -24.51
C PHE A 380 7.26 22.32 -23.54
N ILE A 381 7.45 21.49 -22.53
CA ILE A 381 6.61 21.35 -21.36
C ILE A 381 7.33 21.93 -20.15
N GLU A 382 6.59 22.60 -19.29
CA GLU A 382 7.10 23.05 -18.00
C GLU A 382 6.23 22.42 -16.90
N GLU A 383 6.84 21.55 -16.09
CA GLU A 383 6.21 21.00 -14.90
C GLU A 383 6.41 21.94 -13.73
N LEU A 384 5.35 22.67 -13.35
CA LEU A 384 5.35 23.44 -12.11
C LEU A 384 4.63 22.65 -11.03
N PRO A 385 5.20 22.49 -9.82
CA PRO A 385 4.44 21.92 -8.71
C PRO A 385 3.21 22.78 -8.45
N ALA A 386 2.01 22.20 -8.58
CA ALA A 386 0.80 22.89 -8.17
C ALA A 386 0.89 23.13 -6.66
N PRO A 387 0.44 24.28 -6.15
CA PRO A 387 0.53 24.58 -4.73
C PRO A 387 -0.29 23.55 -3.94
N SER A 388 0.40 22.62 -3.28
CA SER A 388 -0.19 21.61 -2.41
C SER A 388 -1.07 22.32 -1.38
N ALA A 389 -2.35 21.94 -1.31
CA ALA A 389 -3.29 22.62 -0.43
C ALA A 389 -2.92 22.35 1.03
N LEU A 390 -2.21 23.30 1.65
CA LEU A 390 -1.76 23.22 3.03
C LEU A 390 -2.95 22.99 3.97
N LEU A 391 -2.82 21.97 4.80
CA LEU A 391 -3.79 21.63 5.83
C LEU A 391 -3.28 22.12 7.18
N GLU A 392 -4.05 22.96 7.86
CA GLU A 392 -3.75 23.34 9.23
C GLU A 392 -4.67 22.60 10.19
N VAL A 393 -4.07 21.98 11.21
CA VAL A 393 -4.76 21.12 12.18
C VAL A 393 -4.49 21.62 13.60
N VAL A 394 -5.55 21.72 14.41
CA VAL A 394 -5.43 21.96 15.84
C VAL A 394 -6.11 20.81 16.57
N ILE A 395 -5.42 20.18 17.53
CA ILE A 395 -5.97 19.13 18.39
C ILE A 395 -6.13 19.69 19.80
N MET A 396 -7.36 19.61 20.32
CA MET A 396 -7.72 19.98 21.68
C MET A 396 -8.02 18.74 22.50
N LEU A 397 -7.32 18.58 23.61
CA LEU A 397 -7.40 17.46 24.53
C LEU A 397 -8.09 17.88 25.83
N ASP A 398 -9.13 17.17 26.23
CA ASP A 398 -9.75 17.36 27.53
C ASP A 398 -8.80 16.88 28.63
N LEU A 399 -8.48 17.77 29.57
CA LEU A 399 -7.65 17.49 30.74
C LEU A 399 -8.46 17.64 32.03
N SER A 400 -9.79 17.54 31.98
CA SER A 400 -10.65 17.58 33.16
C SER A 400 -10.56 16.33 34.02
N GLY A 401 -11.09 16.40 35.24
CA GLY A 401 -11.03 15.30 36.21
C GLY A 401 -11.80 14.05 35.78
N SER A 402 -12.83 14.16 34.95
CA SER A 402 -13.59 12.98 34.45
C SER A 402 -12.74 12.05 33.58
N MET A 403 -11.65 12.57 33.01
CA MET A 403 -10.69 11.83 32.20
C MET A 403 -9.89 10.79 32.99
N THR A 404 -9.82 10.89 34.32
CA THR A 404 -9.11 9.90 35.15
C THR A 404 -9.88 8.59 35.35
N ASP A 405 -11.16 8.57 34.97
CA ASP A 405 -11.99 7.39 35.12
C ASP A 405 -11.65 6.34 34.04
N GLU A 406 -11.52 5.08 34.47
CA GLU A 406 -11.34 3.92 33.59
C GLU A 406 -10.12 4.07 32.64
N ASN A 407 -10.28 3.67 31.37
CA ASN A 407 -9.24 3.68 30.34
C ASN A 407 -9.35 4.91 29.40
N LYS A 408 -10.03 5.98 29.83
CA LYS A 408 -10.31 7.15 28.97
C LYS A 408 -9.05 7.93 28.62
N LEU A 409 -8.20 8.19 29.62
CA LEU A 409 -6.92 8.85 29.43
C LEU A 409 -5.99 8.04 28.51
N GLU A 410 -5.99 6.71 28.65
CA GLU A 410 -5.23 5.81 27.78
C GLU A 410 -5.71 5.92 26.32
N LEU A 411 -7.03 5.92 26.09
CA LEU A 411 -7.58 6.08 24.75
C LEU A 411 -7.24 7.45 24.15
N GLN A 412 -7.36 8.54 24.92
CA GLN A 412 -6.96 9.88 24.49
C GLN A 412 -5.47 9.92 24.15
N LEU A 413 -4.62 9.29 24.96
CA LEU A 413 -3.19 9.24 24.73
C LEU A 413 -2.87 8.48 23.43
N VAL A 414 -3.49 7.32 23.21
CA VAL A 414 -3.32 6.55 21.98
C VAL A 414 -3.76 7.36 20.76
N LEU A 415 -4.92 8.03 20.82
CA LEU A 415 -5.43 8.87 19.73
C LEU A 415 -4.51 10.07 19.45
N SER A 416 -4.12 10.81 20.49
CA SER A 416 -3.29 12.02 20.36
C SER A 416 -1.89 11.70 19.86
N VAL A 417 -1.26 10.64 20.36
CA VAL A 417 0.06 10.18 19.88
C VAL A 417 -0.07 9.65 18.45
N ALA A 418 -1.11 8.89 18.12
CA ALA A 418 -1.30 8.37 16.76
C ALA A 418 -1.49 9.50 15.73
N LEU A 419 -2.30 10.51 16.06
CA LEU A 419 -2.50 11.69 15.22
C LEU A 419 -1.20 12.50 15.08
N ALA A 420 -0.48 12.74 16.18
CA ALA A 420 0.79 13.46 16.15
C ALA A 420 1.82 12.75 15.25
N LEU A 421 1.96 11.43 15.39
CA LEU A 421 2.85 10.64 14.55
C LEU A 421 2.40 10.63 13.09
N ALA A 422 1.09 10.57 12.82
CA ALA A 422 0.58 10.58 11.47
C ALA A 422 0.77 11.93 10.77
N PHE A 423 0.57 13.04 11.49
CA PHE A 423 0.72 14.39 10.95
C PHE A 423 2.19 14.82 10.80
N GLU A 424 3.07 14.46 11.74
CA GLU A 424 4.51 14.78 11.65
C GLU A 424 5.17 14.18 10.40
N ALA A 425 4.66 13.05 9.92
CA ALA A 425 5.17 12.41 8.72
C ALA A 425 4.78 13.12 7.42
N ASN A 426 3.92 14.15 7.47
CA ASN A 426 3.38 14.81 6.29
C ASN A 426 3.75 16.31 6.28
N PRO A 427 4.58 16.78 5.31
CA PRO A 427 5.03 18.16 5.25
C PRO A 427 3.91 19.17 4.94
N ASP A 428 2.83 18.72 4.28
CA ASP A 428 1.70 19.57 3.90
C ASP A 428 0.70 19.78 5.05
N ILE A 429 0.92 19.09 6.18
CA ILE A 429 0.07 19.17 7.37
C ILE A 429 0.82 19.91 8.48
N ARG A 430 0.35 21.13 8.75
CA ARG A 430 0.79 21.92 9.88
C ARG A 430 -0.13 21.64 11.06
N PHE A 431 0.36 21.01 12.14
CA PHE A 431 -0.47 20.68 13.29
C PHE A 431 0.01 21.29 14.61
N SER A 432 -0.90 21.41 15.57
CA SER A 432 -0.62 21.82 16.95
C SER A 432 -1.50 21.07 17.93
N ILE A 433 -0.98 20.82 19.13
CA ILE A 433 -1.66 20.02 20.15
C ILE A 433 -1.68 20.77 21.47
N TYR A 434 -2.89 21.02 21.96
CA TYR A 434 -3.14 21.70 23.22
C TYR A 434 -4.10 20.87 24.08
N GLY A 435 -3.99 21.01 25.40
CA GLY A 435 -5.00 20.53 26.33
C GLY A 435 -5.63 21.68 27.10
N HIS A 436 -6.88 21.52 27.55
CA HIS A 436 -7.60 22.57 28.26
C HIS A 436 -8.21 22.06 29.58
N ARG A 437 -8.26 22.96 30.56
CA ARG A 437 -8.95 22.77 31.84
C ARG A 437 -9.23 24.12 32.50
N VAL A 438 -10.10 24.16 33.50
CA VAL A 438 -10.35 25.38 34.28
C VAL A 438 -9.83 25.21 35.70
N LYS A 439 -8.89 26.07 36.10
CA LYS A 439 -8.36 26.13 37.46
C LYS A 439 -8.56 27.54 38.02
N GLN A 440 -9.22 27.64 39.18
CA GLN A 440 -9.43 28.93 39.87
C GLN A 440 -10.03 30.02 38.96
N GLU A 441 -11.12 29.70 38.27
CA GLU A 441 -11.85 30.60 37.35
C GLU A 441 -11.06 31.08 36.11
N ARG A 442 -9.89 30.51 35.84
CA ARG A 442 -9.11 30.77 34.62
C ARG A 442 -9.01 29.51 33.76
N VAL A 443 -9.05 29.69 32.44
CA VAL A 443 -8.85 28.61 31.49
C VAL A 443 -7.34 28.39 31.33
N GLU A 444 -6.84 27.25 31.77
CA GLU A 444 -5.46 26.82 31.55
C GLU A 444 -5.36 26.07 30.23
N ILE A 445 -4.42 26.48 29.38
CA ILE A 445 -4.10 25.81 28.13
C ILE A 445 -2.70 25.20 28.24
N VAL A 446 -2.60 23.89 28.18
CA VAL A 446 -1.34 23.15 28.21
C VAL A 446 -0.86 22.91 26.79
N ARG A 447 0.36 23.34 26.45
CA ARG A 447 0.94 23.17 25.11
C ARG A 447 1.78 21.91 25.07
N PHE A 448 1.38 20.97 24.21
CA PHE A 448 2.13 19.74 23.96
C PHE A 448 3.02 19.85 22.73
N HIS A 449 2.51 20.46 21.66
CA HIS A 449 3.25 20.69 20.42
C HIS A 449 2.76 21.96 19.71
N GLU A 450 3.71 22.73 19.18
CA GLU A 450 3.45 23.91 18.35
C GLU A 450 4.13 23.74 16.99
N PRO A 451 3.54 24.29 15.91
CA PRO A 451 4.07 24.07 14.57
C PRO A 451 5.47 24.66 14.41
N GLY A 452 6.36 23.91 13.74
CA GLY A 452 7.76 24.32 13.51
C GLY A 452 8.70 24.02 14.68
N LYS A 453 8.21 23.38 15.75
CA LYS A 453 9.06 22.79 16.79
C LYS A 453 9.15 21.28 16.58
N ARG A 454 10.27 20.67 16.98
CA ARG A 454 10.42 19.21 16.95
C ARG A 454 9.36 18.55 17.84
N LEU A 455 8.71 17.49 17.34
CA LEU A 455 7.73 16.73 18.12
C LEU A 455 8.40 15.97 19.27
N GLU A 456 8.09 16.36 20.50
CA GLU A 456 8.54 15.68 21.71
C GLU A 456 7.43 14.78 22.26
N ILE A 457 7.38 13.53 21.81
CA ILE A 457 6.32 12.56 22.18
C ILE A 457 6.16 12.43 23.71
N LYS A 458 7.26 12.53 24.46
CA LYS A 458 7.25 12.47 25.93
C LYS A 458 6.33 13.50 26.58
N LYS A 459 6.12 14.66 25.95
CA LYS A 459 5.18 15.67 26.45
C LYS A 459 3.73 15.18 26.40
N LEU A 460 3.34 14.43 25.37
CA LEU A 460 2.00 13.87 25.30
C LEU A 460 1.72 12.85 26.42
N PHE A 461 2.76 12.17 26.92
CA PHE A 461 2.66 11.25 28.06
C PHE A 461 2.55 11.97 29.42
N SER A 462 2.58 13.31 29.48
CA SER A 462 2.36 14.08 30.71
C SER A 462 0.90 14.52 30.90
N GLN A 463 -0.04 13.93 30.16
CA GLN A 463 -1.46 14.23 30.28
C GLN A 463 -1.98 13.80 31.65
N GLU A 464 -2.63 14.72 32.35
CA GLU A 464 -3.24 14.48 33.66
C GLU A 464 -4.63 15.12 33.71
N GLY A 465 -5.65 14.31 34.05
CA GLY A 465 -7.02 14.77 34.22
C GLY A 465 -7.23 15.46 35.57
N MET A 466 -7.45 16.77 35.57
CA MET A 466 -7.74 17.57 36.76
C MET A 466 -8.73 18.70 36.48
N TYR A 467 -9.54 19.04 37.47
CA TYR A 467 -10.51 20.16 37.43
C TYR A 467 -11.64 19.97 36.41
N VAL A 468 -12.22 21.05 35.87
CA VAL A 468 -13.42 21.00 34.99
C VAL A 468 -13.09 21.38 33.55
N ASN A 469 -13.89 20.87 32.61
CA ASN A 469 -13.75 21.11 31.17
C ASN A 469 -14.32 22.48 30.74
N ALA A 470 -13.81 23.00 29.61
CA ALA A 470 -14.16 24.30 29.06
C ALA A 470 -14.12 24.30 27.54
N ASP A 471 -14.89 23.40 26.93
CA ASP A 471 -14.79 23.10 25.49
C ASP A 471 -15.10 24.31 24.61
N GLY A 472 -16.07 25.15 25.01
CA GLY A 472 -16.41 26.36 24.26
C GLY A 472 -15.24 27.34 24.21
N PHE A 473 -14.58 27.57 25.36
CA PHE A 473 -13.39 28.43 25.42
C PHE A 473 -12.19 27.80 24.69
N ALA A 474 -12.06 26.47 24.74
CA ALA A 474 -11.02 25.74 24.02
C ALA A 474 -11.17 25.88 22.49
N ILE A 475 -12.40 25.77 21.96
CA ILE A 475 -12.70 25.98 20.52
C ILE A 475 -12.39 27.42 20.12
N HIS A 476 -12.79 28.39 20.94
CA HIS A 476 -12.52 29.80 20.68
C HIS A 476 -11.00 30.07 20.64
N TYR A 477 -10.24 29.55 21.61
CA TYR A 477 -8.79 29.64 21.63
C TYR A 477 -8.14 28.99 20.41
N ALA A 478 -8.58 27.77 20.05
CA ALA A 478 -8.06 27.05 18.89
C ALA A 478 -8.29 27.78 17.58
N THR A 479 -9.45 28.44 17.43
CA THR A 479 -9.80 29.22 16.23
C THR A 479 -8.82 30.37 15.99
N GLN A 480 -8.24 30.93 17.06
CA GLN A 480 -7.23 32.00 16.98
C GLN A 480 -5.83 31.51 16.58
N LYS A 481 -5.58 30.20 16.57
CA LYS A 481 -4.28 29.61 16.22
C LYS A 481 -4.11 29.33 14.73
N PHE A 482 -5.21 29.29 13.98
CA PHE A 482 -5.15 29.12 12.53
C PHE A 482 -4.65 30.39 11.83
N ARG A 483 -3.86 30.22 10.77
CA ARG A 483 -3.48 31.33 9.90
C ARG A 483 -4.68 31.79 9.08
N THR A 484 -4.78 33.09 8.82
CA THR A 484 -5.82 33.66 7.97
C THR A 484 -5.69 33.22 6.51
N THR A 485 -4.47 32.89 6.07
CA THR A 485 -4.13 32.54 4.68
C THR A 485 -4.41 31.08 4.31
N THR A 486 -4.57 30.19 5.28
CA THR A 486 -4.79 28.77 5.01
C THR A 486 -6.26 28.51 4.66
N GLN A 487 -6.53 27.81 3.56
CA GLN A 487 -7.91 27.50 3.15
C GLN A 487 -8.48 26.31 3.93
N ASN A 488 -7.68 25.26 4.16
CA ASN A 488 -8.14 24.03 4.82
C ASN A 488 -7.77 24.02 6.31
N LYS A 489 -8.77 24.21 7.18
CA LYS A 489 -8.59 24.27 8.64
C LYS A 489 -9.44 23.21 9.33
N LEU A 490 -8.78 22.34 10.10
CA LEU A 490 -9.43 21.28 10.88
C LEU A 490 -9.13 21.42 12.37
N LEU A 491 -10.18 21.35 13.19
CA LEU A 491 -10.10 21.31 14.65
C LEU A 491 -10.62 19.97 15.15
N PHE A 492 -9.77 19.21 15.85
CA PHE A 492 -10.16 18.00 16.57
C PHE A 492 -10.41 18.33 18.03
N MET A 493 -11.62 18.05 18.52
CA MET A 493 -11.97 18.13 19.94
C MET A 493 -12.09 16.71 20.48
N ILE A 494 -11.20 16.32 21.38
CA ILE A 494 -11.20 15.00 22.03
C ILE A 494 -11.62 15.21 23.49
N SER A 495 -12.80 14.68 23.86
CA SER A 495 -13.37 14.88 25.21
C SER A 495 -14.24 13.69 25.62
N ASP A 496 -14.37 13.49 26.93
CA ASP A 496 -15.18 12.45 27.53
C ASP A 496 -16.54 12.94 28.05
N GLY A 497 -16.95 14.20 27.89
CA GLY A 497 -18.13 14.66 28.60
C GLY A 497 -18.77 15.96 28.17
N THR A 498 -19.88 16.26 28.85
CA THR A 498 -20.70 17.45 28.65
C THR A 498 -19.95 18.69 29.12
N PRO A 499 -19.91 19.81 28.35
CA PRO A 499 -19.23 21.02 28.76
C PRO A 499 -19.77 21.55 30.09
N THR A 500 -18.88 21.96 30.99
CA THR A 500 -19.26 22.50 32.32
C THR A 500 -19.13 24.02 32.38
N ALA A 501 -18.13 24.60 31.69
CA ALA A 501 -17.90 26.04 31.70
C ALA A 501 -18.52 26.77 30.49
N ALA A 502 -19.16 27.91 30.75
CA ALA A 502 -19.77 28.78 29.73
C ALA A 502 -19.36 30.25 29.89
N ALA A 503 -19.48 31.03 28.82
CA ALA A 503 -19.39 32.49 28.92
C ALA A 503 -20.70 33.07 29.50
N GLY A 504 -20.61 33.75 30.64
CA GLY A 504 -21.77 34.43 31.25
C GLY A 504 -22.75 33.47 31.95
N LYS A 505 -24.06 33.69 31.76
CA LYS A 505 -25.15 32.85 32.33
C LYS A 505 -25.70 31.82 31.33
N THR A 506 -25.03 31.65 30.20
CA THR A 506 -25.48 30.78 29.10
C THR A 506 -25.28 29.31 29.46
N ASP A 507 -26.14 28.43 28.95
CA ASP A 507 -25.93 26.98 29.05
C ASP A 507 -24.60 26.61 28.36
N PRO A 508 -23.69 25.86 29.02
CA PRO A 508 -22.43 25.41 28.43
C PRO A 508 -22.55 24.69 27.08
N ARG A 509 -23.62 23.91 26.85
CA ARG A 509 -23.85 23.21 25.56
C ARG A 509 -24.18 24.20 24.46
N VAL A 510 -24.98 25.22 24.78
CA VAL A 510 -25.32 26.32 23.86
C VAL A 510 -24.06 27.13 23.53
N HIS A 511 -23.22 27.40 24.52
CA HIS A 511 -21.95 28.09 24.31
C HIS A 511 -21.01 27.30 23.37
N VAL A 512 -20.89 25.98 23.53
CA VAL A 512 -20.12 25.14 22.60
C VAL A 512 -20.70 25.23 21.18
N ARG A 513 -22.03 25.14 21.04
CA ARG A 513 -22.69 25.24 19.74
C ARG A 513 -22.45 26.58 19.05
N GLU A 514 -22.45 27.67 19.81
CA GLU A 514 -22.12 29.02 19.33
C GLU A 514 -20.68 29.09 18.83
N MET A 515 -19.73 28.54 19.60
CA MET A 515 -18.31 28.54 19.22
C MET A 515 -18.02 27.65 18.01
N VAL A 516 -18.72 26.51 17.83
CA VAL A 516 -18.64 25.69 16.62
C VAL A 516 -19.11 26.46 15.40
N ARG A 517 -20.23 27.20 15.52
CA ARG A 517 -20.75 28.05 14.42
C ARG A 517 -19.81 29.20 14.10
N GLU A 518 -19.17 29.80 15.10
CA GLU A 518 -18.15 30.83 14.90
C GLU A 518 -16.93 30.27 14.18
N ALA A 519 -16.44 29.10 14.59
CA ALA A 519 -15.34 28.41 13.92
C ALA A 519 -15.67 28.12 12.44
N GLN A 520 -16.88 27.64 12.15
CA GLN A 520 -17.35 27.41 10.77
C GLN A 520 -17.42 28.69 9.94
N ARG A 521 -17.89 29.81 10.51
CA ARG A 521 -17.87 31.12 9.81
C ARG A 521 -16.44 31.56 9.48
N ASN A 522 -15.46 31.14 10.26
CA ASN A 522 -14.03 31.36 10.01
C ASN A 522 -13.37 30.30 9.09
N GLY A 523 -14.18 29.43 8.47
CA GLY A 523 -13.73 28.38 7.56
C GLY A 523 -13.10 27.16 8.26
N VAL A 524 -13.29 27.01 9.57
CA VAL A 524 -12.75 25.88 10.35
C VAL A 524 -13.80 24.78 10.45
N THR A 525 -13.46 23.56 10.03
CA THR A 525 -14.26 22.38 10.34
C THR A 525 -13.90 21.87 11.73
N VAL A 526 -14.91 21.69 12.59
CA VAL A 526 -14.73 21.14 13.94
C VAL A 526 -15.26 19.71 14.00
N LEU A 527 -14.41 18.74 14.35
CA LEU A 527 -14.78 17.36 14.61
C LEU A 527 -14.71 17.06 16.10
N SER A 528 -15.81 16.58 16.68
CA SER A 528 -15.83 16.08 18.06
C SER A 528 -15.63 14.56 18.10
N ILE A 529 -14.69 14.08 18.92
CA ILE A 529 -14.41 12.66 19.14
C ILE A 529 -14.76 12.34 20.59
N GLY A 530 -15.83 11.54 20.77
CA GLY A 530 -16.31 11.16 22.10
C GLY A 530 -15.50 9.99 22.67
N ILE A 531 -14.92 10.17 23.86
CA ILE A 531 -14.26 9.10 24.63
C ILE A 531 -15.22 8.43 25.64
N SER A 532 -16.43 8.96 25.79
CA SER A 532 -17.50 8.34 26.58
C SER A 532 -18.87 8.47 25.89
N ASN A 533 -19.86 7.74 26.41
CA ASN A 533 -21.24 7.82 25.94
C ASN A 533 -21.90 9.14 26.37
N PHE A 534 -21.84 10.16 25.53
CA PHE A 534 -22.63 11.39 25.66
C PHE A 534 -23.20 11.83 24.31
N ASN A 535 -24.29 12.59 24.34
CA ASN A 535 -24.88 13.12 23.11
C ASN A 535 -24.11 14.37 22.64
N GLN A 536 -23.57 14.31 21.42
CA GLN A 536 -22.82 15.39 20.76
C GLN A 536 -23.66 16.16 19.71
N SER A 537 -24.83 15.63 19.31
CA SER A 537 -25.54 16.07 18.10
C SER A 537 -26.14 17.47 18.18
N ASP A 538 -26.40 17.96 19.39
CA ASP A 538 -26.89 19.31 19.66
C ASP A 538 -25.76 20.36 19.74
N MET A 539 -24.51 19.92 19.87
CA MET A 539 -23.32 20.78 20.00
C MET A 539 -22.47 20.84 18.72
N TYR A 540 -22.32 19.72 18.02
CA TYR A 540 -21.41 19.58 16.87
C TYR A 540 -22.16 19.10 15.61
N ASP A 541 -21.77 19.63 14.45
CA ASP A 541 -22.28 19.13 13.16
C ASP A 541 -21.54 17.87 12.69
N GLU A 542 -20.23 17.78 12.97
CA GLU A 542 -19.42 16.60 12.70
C GLU A 542 -18.94 15.97 14.02
N PHE A 543 -19.32 14.72 14.27
CA PHE A 543 -18.93 14.00 15.48
C PHE A 543 -18.77 12.50 15.26
N ILE A 544 -17.90 11.88 16.07
CA ILE A 544 -17.74 10.44 16.20
C ILE A 544 -18.18 10.07 17.63
N PRO A 545 -19.34 9.42 17.80
CA PRO A 545 -19.79 9.00 19.12
C PRO A 545 -18.92 7.86 19.64
N TYR A 546 -18.82 7.76 20.96
CA TYR A 546 -18.10 6.67 21.60
C TYR A 546 -18.71 5.32 21.20
N SER A 547 -17.84 4.40 20.80
CA SER A 547 -18.19 3.04 20.42
C SER A 547 -17.11 2.06 20.89
N GLY A 548 -16.45 2.36 22.01
CA GLY A 548 -15.36 1.56 22.55
C GLY A 548 -14.16 1.45 21.57
N PRO A 549 -13.63 0.24 21.32
CA PRO A 549 -12.49 0.05 20.42
C PRO A 549 -12.72 0.52 18.97
N GLU A 550 -13.98 0.67 18.53
CA GLU A 550 -14.30 1.07 17.16
C GLU A 550 -14.11 2.57 16.89
N VAL A 551 -13.94 3.40 17.93
CA VAL A 551 -13.73 4.86 17.78
C VAL A 551 -12.55 5.14 16.85
N THR A 552 -11.48 4.37 16.97
CA THR A 552 -10.29 4.49 16.11
C THR A 552 -10.61 4.18 14.65
N THR A 553 -11.45 3.18 14.39
CA THR A 553 -11.86 2.81 13.03
C THR A 553 -12.76 3.87 12.41
N ARG A 554 -13.70 4.42 13.18
CA ARG A 554 -14.58 5.52 12.73
C ARG A 554 -13.80 6.79 12.43
N LEU A 555 -12.78 7.11 13.24
CA LEU A 555 -11.86 8.21 12.98
C LEU A 555 -11.13 8.05 11.64
N VAL A 556 -10.56 6.87 11.41
CA VAL A 556 -9.88 6.53 10.14
C VAL A 556 -10.83 6.69 8.95
N GLN A 557 -12.08 6.21 9.05
CA GLN A 557 -13.09 6.35 7.99
C GLN A 557 -13.54 7.81 7.77
N TRP A 558 -13.66 8.59 8.84
CA TRP A 558 -14.01 10.00 8.76
C TRP A 558 -12.90 10.80 8.06
N LEU A 559 -11.64 10.60 8.49
CA LEU A 559 -10.47 11.26 7.88
C LEU A 559 -10.42 10.96 6.38
N ARG A 560 -10.58 9.69 5.99
CA ARG A 560 -10.60 9.30 4.57
C ARG A 560 -11.65 10.05 3.76
N ARG A 561 -12.89 10.17 4.27
CA ARG A 561 -13.99 10.88 3.59
C ARG A 561 -13.71 12.38 3.51
N LYS A 562 -13.26 13.00 4.61
CA LYS A 562 -13.00 14.44 4.66
C LYS A 562 -11.87 14.82 3.72
N PHE A 563 -10.78 14.05 3.71
CA PHE A 563 -9.65 14.31 2.84
C PHE A 563 -9.96 14.09 1.36
N ALA A 564 -10.73 13.06 1.02
CA ALA A 564 -11.21 12.89 -0.35
C ALA A 564 -12.00 14.12 -0.83
N HIS A 565 -12.91 14.65 -0.01
CA HIS A 565 -13.67 15.86 -0.35
C HIS A 565 -12.77 17.11 -0.48
N ILE A 566 -11.79 17.28 0.40
CA ILE A 566 -10.85 18.41 0.33
C ILE A 566 -10.01 18.33 -0.96
N ALA A 567 -9.57 17.13 -1.34
CA ALA A 567 -8.83 16.90 -2.58
C ALA A 567 -9.70 17.14 -3.83
N ASP A 568 -10.93 16.63 -3.84
CA ASP A 568 -11.83 16.78 -4.99
C ASP A 568 -12.26 18.26 -5.18
N GLY A 569 -12.32 19.05 -4.10
CA GLY A 569 -12.59 20.49 -4.14
C GLY A 569 -11.42 21.35 -4.65
N ALA A 570 -10.18 20.84 -4.62
CA ALA A 570 -9.00 21.52 -5.15
C ALA A 570 -8.75 21.26 -6.64
N THR A 571 -9.60 20.44 -7.29
CA THR A 571 -9.43 19.95 -8.67
C THR A 571 -10.00 20.85 -9.77
N PHE A 572 -10.13 22.16 -9.55
CA PHE A 572 -10.62 23.11 -10.55
C PHE A 572 -9.59 24.15 -10.96
#